data_AF-A0A158M4B2-F1
#
_entry.id   AF-A0A158M4B2-F1
#
_cell.length_a   1.000
_cell.length_b   1.000
_cell.length_c   1.000
_cell.angle_alpha   90.00
_cell.angle_beta   90.00
_cell.angle_gamma   90.00
#
_symmetry.space_group_name_H-M   'P 1'
#
loop_
_entity.id
_entity.type
_entity.pdbx_description
1 polymer ?
#
loop_
_entity_poly.entity_id
_entity_poly.type
_entity_poly.pdbx_seq_one_letter_code
_entity_poly.pdbx_strand_id
1 'polypeptide(L)'
;MKTIIKGLLISACLTVSAHAAYPEGPVKLIVPFPPGQTTDIIARAFAEELQKELQQPIIVENRAGAGGIIGTEAAKRAPNDGYTVLFTSGGPASINESLYKAIPYRTLSDFDQVAVLYEMAQVLITRADMPASRVDELVAYLKKTGDQLCLRRHRADQSPDHGDVQA
;
A
#
# COMPACT_ATOMS: atom_id res chain seq x y z
N MET A 1 -66.16 -33.26 -11.88
CA MET A 1 -65.77 -32.08 -11.06
C MET A 1 -65.13 -32.58 -9.78
N LYS A 2 -63.93 -32.07 -9.47
CA LYS A 2 -63.26 -32.03 -8.16
C LYS A 2 -62.75 -33.35 -7.56
N THR A 3 -61.53 -33.74 -7.94
CA THR A 3 -60.48 -34.25 -7.02
C THR A 3 -59.14 -34.37 -7.76
N ILE A 4 -58.47 -33.25 -7.98
CA ILE A 4 -57.05 -33.19 -8.33
C ILE A 4 -56.44 -32.33 -7.23
N ILE A 5 -55.77 -32.92 -6.24
CA ILE A 5 -54.77 -32.31 -5.33
C ILE A 5 -54.30 -33.45 -4.42
N LYS A 6 -53.05 -33.88 -4.61
CA LYS A 6 -52.10 -34.44 -3.62
C LYS A 6 -51.00 -35.19 -4.39
N GLY A 7 -50.20 -34.43 -5.13
CA GLY A 7 -49.11 -34.96 -5.94
C GLY A 7 -48.17 -33.84 -6.37
N LEU A 8 -47.79 -32.97 -5.44
CA LEU A 8 -46.69 -32.03 -5.64
C LEU A 8 -45.64 -32.32 -4.58
N LEU A 9 -44.90 -33.40 -4.85
CA LEU A 9 -43.66 -33.74 -4.17
C LEU A 9 -42.67 -32.59 -4.40
N ILE A 10 -42.58 -31.75 -3.37
CA ILE A 10 -41.38 -31.11 -2.82
C ILE A 10 -40.13 -31.37 -3.69
N SER A 11 -39.95 -30.54 -4.72
CA SER A 11 -38.61 -30.25 -5.24
C SER A 11 -38.10 -29.06 -4.45
N ALA A 12 -37.69 -29.33 -3.21
CA ALA A 12 -36.85 -28.40 -2.47
C ALA A 12 -35.50 -28.39 -3.20
N CYS A 13 -35.36 -27.45 -4.11
CA CYS A 13 -34.08 -27.12 -4.73
C CYS A 13 -33.14 -26.72 -3.59
N LEU A 14 -32.32 -27.68 -3.16
CA LEU A 14 -31.12 -27.45 -2.38
C LEU A 14 -30.25 -26.51 -3.20
N THR A 15 -30.41 -25.21 -2.99
CA THR A 15 -29.38 -24.24 -3.31
C THR A 15 -28.27 -24.48 -2.30
N VAL A 16 -27.45 -25.52 -2.56
CA VAL A 16 -26.08 -25.54 -2.07
C VAL A 16 -25.47 -24.27 -2.63
N SER A 17 -25.39 -23.24 -1.79
CA SER A 17 -24.50 -22.12 -2.04
C SER A 17 -23.12 -22.75 -2.02
N ALA A 18 -22.60 -23.09 -3.21
CA ALA A 18 -21.20 -23.37 -3.39
C ALA A 18 -20.50 -22.06 -3.04
N HIS A 19 -20.12 -21.92 -1.77
CA HIS A 19 -19.18 -20.89 -1.39
C HIS A 19 -17.91 -21.24 -2.15
N ALA A 20 -17.68 -20.51 -3.25
CA ALA A 20 -16.44 -20.55 -3.99
C ALA A 20 -15.29 -20.48 -2.98
N ALA A 21 -14.38 -21.44 -3.03
CA ALA A 21 -13.23 -21.46 -2.14
C ALA A 21 -12.33 -20.29 -2.55
N TYR A 22 -12.48 -19.16 -1.88
CA TYR A 22 -11.64 -18.01 -2.14
C TYR A 22 -10.20 -18.30 -1.65
N PRO A 23 -9.16 -17.99 -2.44
CA PRO A 23 -9.18 -17.50 -3.83
C PRO A 23 -9.20 -18.64 -4.88
N GLU A 24 -9.91 -18.43 -5.99
CA GLU A 24 -9.98 -19.37 -7.13
C GLU A 24 -8.98 -19.00 -8.27
N GLY A 25 -8.25 -17.91 -8.11
CA GLY A 25 -7.30 -17.40 -9.09
C GLY A 25 -6.28 -16.44 -8.49
N PRO A 26 -5.42 -15.84 -9.33
CA PRO A 26 -4.34 -14.98 -8.87
C PRO A 26 -4.83 -13.76 -8.08
N VAL A 27 -4.20 -13.51 -6.94
CA VAL A 27 -4.45 -12.30 -6.13
C VAL A 27 -3.35 -11.29 -6.42
N LYS A 28 -3.73 -10.03 -6.59
CA LYS A 28 -2.84 -8.91 -6.86
C LYS A 28 -2.60 -8.08 -5.60
N LEU A 29 -1.33 -7.85 -5.29
CA LEU A 29 -0.90 -6.89 -4.27
C LEU A 29 -0.42 -5.61 -4.96
N ILE A 30 -1.19 -4.53 -4.85
CA ILE A 30 -0.76 -3.21 -5.33
C ILE A 30 0.17 -2.59 -4.30
N VAL A 31 1.41 -2.33 -4.69
CA VAL A 31 2.42 -1.63 -3.88
C VAL A 31 2.57 -0.21 -4.44
N PRO A 32 2.23 0.86 -3.67
CA PRO A 32 2.20 2.22 -4.18
C PRO A 32 3.60 2.89 -4.26
N PHE A 33 4.64 2.10 -4.50
CA PHE A 33 6.04 2.51 -4.45
C PHE A 33 6.87 1.82 -5.56
N PRO A 34 7.99 2.42 -5.99
CA PRO A 34 8.93 1.76 -6.89
C PRO A 34 9.43 0.41 -6.31
N PRO A 35 9.82 -0.55 -7.18
CA PRO A 35 10.38 -1.82 -6.74
C PRO A 35 11.73 -1.63 -6.02
N GLY A 36 12.05 -2.52 -5.09
CA GLY A 36 13.30 -2.48 -4.32
C GLY A 36 13.30 -1.54 -3.11
N GLN A 37 12.20 -0.82 -2.86
CA GLN A 37 12.02 -0.11 -1.59
C GLN A 37 11.58 -1.07 -0.48
N THR A 38 11.71 -0.65 0.77
CA THR A 38 11.38 -1.47 1.93
C THR A 38 9.97 -2.08 1.85
N THR A 39 8.95 -1.31 1.46
CA THR A 39 7.59 -1.82 1.30
C THR A 39 7.47 -2.92 0.25
N ASP A 40 8.19 -2.82 -0.87
CA ASP A 40 8.19 -3.83 -1.95
C ASP A 40 8.89 -5.11 -1.51
N ILE A 41 10.01 -4.99 -0.80
CA ILE A 41 10.75 -6.14 -0.26
C ILE A 41 9.85 -6.94 0.69
N ILE A 42 9.16 -6.25 1.61
CA ILE A 42 8.23 -6.90 2.55
C ILE A 42 7.03 -7.49 1.81
N ALA A 43 6.46 -6.79 0.83
CA ALA A 43 5.34 -7.28 0.04
C ALA A 43 5.68 -8.58 -0.71
N ARG A 44 6.88 -8.69 -1.27
CA ARG A 44 7.34 -9.91 -1.96
C ARG A 44 7.57 -11.07 -1.01
N ALA A 45 8.20 -10.83 0.15
CA ALA A 45 8.33 -11.85 1.18
C ALA A 45 6.96 -12.35 1.66
N PHE A 46 5.99 -11.45 1.83
CA PHE A 46 4.62 -11.83 2.20
C PHE A 46 3.89 -12.58 1.09
N ALA A 47 4.08 -12.17 -0.17
CA ALA A 47 3.51 -12.84 -1.33
C ALA A 47 3.98 -14.30 -1.45
N GLU A 48 5.27 -14.56 -1.17
CA GLU A 48 5.82 -15.92 -1.18
C GLU A 48 5.16 -16.82 -0.13
N GLU A 49 4.93 -16.33 1.09
CA GLU A 49 4.25 -17.11 2.14
C GLU A 49 2.76 -17.28 1.85
N LEU A 50 2.08 -16.21 1.43
CA LEU A 50 0.67 -16.28 1.03
C LEU A 50 0.43 -17.27 -0.11
N GLN A 51 1.35 -17.35 -1.07
CA GLN A 51 1.23 -18.29 -2.18
C GLN A 51 1.28 -19.74 -1.71
N LYS A 52 2.06 -20.05 -0.66
CA LYS A 52 2.11 -21.41 -0.07
C LYS A 52 0.80 -21.76 0.64
N GLU A 53 0.25 -20.82 1.39
CA GLU A 53 -0.99 -21.00 2.17
C GLU A 53 -2.23 -21.07 1.27
N LEU A 54 -2.36 -20.12 0.34
CA LEU A 54 -3.55 -19.98 -0.52
C LEU A 54 -3.49 -20.88 -1.75
N GLN A 55 -2.33 -21.45 -2.07
CA GLN A 55 -2.09 -22.27 -3.26
C GLN A 55 -2.48 -21.57 -4.58
N GLN A 56 -2.51 -20.23 -4.58
CA GLN A 56 -2.79 -19.39 -5.72
C GLN A 56 -1.63 -18.40 -5.95
N PRO A 57 -1.38 -17.97 -7.20
CA PRO A 57 -0.34 -16.99 -7.48
C PRO A 57 -0.63 -15.65 -6.80
N ILE A 58 0.38 -15.07 -6.14
CA ILE A 58 0.30 -13.72 -5.57
C ILE A 58 1.19 -12.79 -6.38
N ILE A 59 0.59 -11.82 -7.07
CA ILE A 59 1.28 -10.93 -8.01
C ILE A 59 1.49 -9.57 -7.37
N VAL A 60 2.75 -9.18 -7.17
CA VAL A 60 3.12 -7.85 -6.70
C VAL A 60 3.17 -6.87 -7.87
N GLU A 61 2.31 -5.85 -7.86
CA GLU A 61 2.23 -4.80 -8.87
C GLU A 61 2.64 -3.44 -8.27
N ASN A 62 3.81 -2.94 -8.69
CA ASN A 62 4.30 -1.63 -8.25
C ASN A 62 3.64 -0.50 -9.05
N ARG A 63 2.92 0.39 -8.37
CA ARG A 63 2.32 1.61 -8.93
C ARG A 63 2.81 2.85 -8.20
N ALA A 64 3.99 3.33 -8.60
CA ALA A 64 4.65 4.48 -7.98
C ALA A 64 4.07 5.82 -8.44
N GLY A 65 4.35 6.87 -7.64
CA GLY A 65 4.11 8.26 -8.00
C GLY A 65 3.30 9.03 -6.95
N ALA A 66 3.50 10.35 -6.90
CA ALA A 66 2.78 11.28 -6.01
C ALA A 66 2.73 10.82 -4.55
N GLY A 67 3.85 10.34 -3.99
CA GLY A 67 3.89 9.85 -2.60
C GLY A 67 2.98 8.65 -2.32
N GLY A 68 2.69 7.84 -3.34
CA GLY A 68 1.84 6.66 -3.28
C GLY A 68 0.36 6.90 -3.54
N ILE A 69 -0.03 8.13 -3.90
CA ILE A 69 -1.43 8.46 -4.24
C ILE A 69 -1.89 7.67 -5.47
N ILE A 70 -1.06 7.55 -6.51
CA ILE A 70 -1.43 6.88 -7.77
C ILE A 70 -1.74 5.40 -7.53
N GLY A 71 -0.90 4.69 -6.78
CA GLY A 71 -1.14 3.28 -6.45
C GLY A 71 -2.35 3.08 -5.55
N THR A 72 -2.55 3.97 -4.57
CA THR A 72 -3.72 3.91 -3.68
C THR A 72 -5.02 4.15 -4.43
N GLU A 73 -5.05 5.14 -5.33
CA GLU A 73 -6.21 5.42 -6.19
C GLU A 73 -6.49 4.26 -7.15
N ALA A 74 -5.46 3.62 -7.69
CA ALA A 74 -5.61 2.44 -8.53
C ALA A 74 -6.24 1.27 -7.76
N ALA A 75 -5.83 1.06 -6.50
CA ALA A 75 -6.43 0.04 -5.64
C ALA A 75 -7.90 0.36 -5.30
N LYS A 76 -8.22 1.63 -5.01
CA LYS A 76 -9.61 2.08 -4.79
C LYS A 76 -10.52 1.81 -5.99
N ARG A 77 -9.99 1.94 -7.21
CA ARG A 77 -10.73 1.71 -8.45
C ARG A 77 -10.84 0.24 -8.84
N ALA A 78 -10.13 -0.65 -8.16
CA ALA A 78 -10.18 -2.07 -8.45
C ALA A 78 -11.56 -2.65 -8.08
N PRO A 79 -11.96 -3.77 -8.68
CA PRO A 79 -13.13 -4.52 -8.24
C PRO A 79 -13.03 -4.86 -6.74
N ASN A 80 -14.14 -4.75 -6.03
CA ASN A 80 -14.28 -5.10 -4.62
C ASN A 80 -14.56 -6.61 -4.44
N ASP A 81 -13.80 -7.45 -5.13
CA ASP A 81 -13.97 -8.91 -5.19
C ASP A 81 -12.91 -9.68 -4.37
N GLY A 82 -12.01 -8.97 -3.69
CA GLY A 82 -10.92 -9.53 -2.89
C GLY A 82 -9.64 -9.83 -3.66
N TYR A 83 -9.67 -9.91 -4.99
CA TYR A 83 -8.50 -10.27 -5.80
C TYR A 83 -7.49 -9.13 -5.98
N THR A 84 -7.81 -7.92 -5.52
CA THR A 84 -6.86 -6.80 -5.46
C THR A 84 -6.77 -6.26 -4.04
N VAL A 85 -5.57 -6.34 -3.46
CA VAL A 85 -5.29 -5.85 -2.11
C VAL A 85 -4.25 -4.75 -2.18
N LEU A 86 -4.51 -3.65 -1.48
CA LEU A 86 -3.54 -2.57 -1.31
C LEU A 86 -2.52 -2.97 -0.24
N PHE A 87 -1.25 -3.08 -0.62
CA PHE A 87 -0.13 -3.29 0.29
C PHE A 87 0.62 -1.96 0.47
N THR A 88 0.32 -1.23 1.53
CA THR A 88 0.74 0.17 1.71
C THR A 88 1.52 0.42 3.01
N SER A 89 1.82 1.68 3.30
CA SER A 89 2.47 2.16 4.53
C SER A 89 1.69 3.34 5.11
N GLY A 90 2.11 3.84 6.28
CA GLY A 90 1.46 4.97 6.94
C GLY A 90 1.43 6.28 6.13
N GLY A 91 2.34 6.44 5.16
CA GLY A 91 2.35 7.60 4.26
C GLY A 91 1.05 7.72 3.47
N PRO A 92 0.78 6.80 2.54
CA PRO A 92 -0.47 6.80 1.79
C PRO A 92 -1.70 6.51 2.65
N ALA A 93 -1.61 5.63 3.65
CA ALA A 93 -2.78 5.19 4.42
C ALA A 93 -3.27 6.17 5.49
N SER A 94 -2.47 7.18 5.87
CA SER A 94 -2.86 8.07 6.99
C SER A 94 -2.33 9.49 6.84
N ILE A 95 -1.08 9.67 6.39
CA ILE A 95 -0.44 11.00 6.35
C ILE A 95 -0.96 11.83 5.17
N ASN A 96 -1.11 11.23 3.99
CA ASN A 96 -1.41 11.97 2.76
C ASN A 96 -2.73 12.76 2.83
N GLU A 97 -3.76 12.27 3.53
CA GLU A 97 -5.03 13.00 3.70
C GLU A 97 -4.87 14.34 4.44
N SER A 98 -3.89 14.42 5.35
CA SER A 98 -3.58 15.67 6.06
C SER A 98 -2.63 16.59 5.28
N LEU A 99 -1.86 16.02 4.35
CA LEU A 99 -0.82 16.73 3.60
C LEU A 99 -1.34 17.35 2.30
N TYR A 100 -2.28 16.67 1.63
CA TYR A 100 -2.80 17.09 0.33
C TYR A 100 -4.23 17.61 0.48
N LYS A 101 -4.45 18.88 0.07
CA LYS A 101 -5.78 19.51 0.09
C LYS A 101 -6.82 18.74 -0.74
N ALA A 102 -6.39 18.19 -1.88
CA ALA A 102 -7.22 17.38 -2.77
C ALA A 102 -6.53 16.03 -2.98
N ILE A 103 -7.18 14.97 -2.54
CA ILE A 103 -6.69 13.60 -2.62
C ILE A 103 -7.87 12.69 -3.04
N PRO A 104 -7.67 11.74 -3.97
CA PRO A 104 -8.76 10.99 -4.61
C PRO A 104 -9.33 9.84 -3.76
N TYR A 105 -8.87 9.68 -2.52
CA TYR A 105 -9.32 8.61 -1.62
C TYR A 105 -9.48 9.10 -0.18
N ARG A 106 -10.17 8.29 0.62
CA ARG A 106 -10.35 8.39 2.06
C ARG A 106 -10.12 7.00 2.64
N THR A 107 -9.01 6.80 3.33
CA THR A 107 -8.55 5.46 3.69
C THR A 107 -9.57 4.72 4.57
N LEU A 108 -10.19 5.42 5.53
CA LEU A 108 -11.16 4.82 6.44
C LEU A 108 -12.53 4.51 5.82
N SER A 109 -12.88 5.10 4.68
CA SER A 109 -14.18 4.88 4.02
C SER A 109 -14.09 4.08 2.73
N ASP A 110 -12.95 4.15 2.03
CA ASP A 110 -12.76 3.51 0.73
C ASP A 110 -12.10 2.12 0.83
N PHE A 111 -11.59 1.72 2.00
CA PHE A 111 -10.88 0.45 2.20
C PHE A 111 -11.28 -0.25 3.48
N ASP A 112 -11.40 -1.58 3.40
CA ASP A 112 -11.48 -2.45 4.56
C ASP A 112 -10.08 -2.84 5.02
N GLN A 113 -9.76 -2.56 6.29
CA GLN A 113 -8.46 -2.91 6.85
C GLN A 113 -8.38 -4.41 7.14
N VAL A 114 -7.46 -5.11 6.47
CA VAL A 114 -7.23 -6.54 6.67
C VAL A 114 -6.34 -6.81 7.87
N ALA A 115 -5.12 -6.26 7.88
CA ALA A 115 -4.13 -6.47 8.93
C ALA A 115 -3.03 -5.41 8.93
N VAL A 116 -2.31 -5.28 10.04
CA VAL A 116 -1.02 -4.58 10.11
C VAL A 116 0.09 -5.63 10.01
N LEU A 117 0.92 -5.53 8.98
CA LEU A 117 1.89 -6.58 8.64
C LEU A 117 3.32 -6.26 9.11
N TYR A 118 3.65 -4.98 9.28
CA TYR A 118 4.97 -4.55 9.69
C TYR A 118 4.92 -3.21 10.40
N GLU A 119 5.89 -2.99 11.29
CA GLU A 119 6.20 -1.71 11.91
C GLU A 119 7.70 -1.47 11.76
N MET A 120 8.09 -0.25 11.39
CA MET A 120 9.51 0.08 11.19
C MET A 120 9.86 1.42 11.82
N ALA A 121 10.89 1.37 12.68
CA ALA A 121 11.51 2.57 13.23
C ALA A 121 12.18 3.37 12.10
N GLN A 122 11.89 4.67 12.05
CA GLN A 122 12.60 5.59 11.17
C GLN A 122 13.90 6.01 11.82
N VAL A 123 14.99 6.08 11.04
CA VAL A 123 16.31 6.45 11.52
C VAL A 123 16.80 7.71 10.84
N LEU A 124 17.43 8.59 11.62
CA LEU A 124 18.12 9.77 11.10
C LEU A 124 19.54 9.36 10.71
N ILE A 125 19.87 9.50 9.44
CA ILE A 125 21.20 9.18 8.89
C ILE A 125 21.76 10.43 8.23
N THR A 126 23.03 10.71 8.47
CA THR A 126 23.79 11.75 7.80
C THR A 126 24.79 11.14 6.82
N ARG A 127 25.28 11.95 5.87
CA ARG A 127 26.45 11.59 5.06
C ARG A 127 27.66 11.29 5.95
N ALA A 128 28.55 10.42 5.50
CA ALA A 128 29.69 9.95 6.29
C ALA A 128 30.68 11.08 6.67
N ASP A 129 30.76 12.13 5.86
CA ASP A 129 31.62 13.30 6.06
C ASP A 129 30.89 14.48 6.74
N MET A 130 29.73 14.23 7.36
CA MET A 130 28.99 15.26 8.07
C MET A 130 29.75 15.67 9.35
N PRO A 131 29.97 16.98 9.60
CA PRO A 131 30.67 17.46 10.79
C PRO A 131 29.76 17.46 12.05
N ALA A 132 28.90 16.45 12.18
CA ALA A 132 28.03 16.22 13.32
C ALA A 132 27.88 14.70 13.51
N SER A 133 28.33 14.21 14.66
CA SER A 133 28.23 12.78 15.02
C SER A 133 27.05 12.49 15.95
N ARG A 134 26.31 13.53 16.32
CA ARG A 134 25.21 13.50 17.30
C ARG A 134 24.08 14.42 16.87
N VAL A 135 22.87 14.17 17.38
CA VAL A 135 21.69 14.97 17.04
C VAL A 135 21.83 16.44 17.50
N ASP A 136 22.40 16.67 18.69
CA ASP A 136 22.64 18.00 19.23
C ASP A 136 23.66 18.80 18.39
N GLU A 137 24.75 18.15 17.97
CA GLU A 137 25.73 18.72 17.05
C GLU A 137 25.11 19.03 15.68
N LEU A 138 24.26 18.13 15.18
CA LEU A 138 23.58 18.30 13.90
C LEU A 138 22.63 19.50 13.95
N VAL A 139 21.85 19.65 15.03
CA VAL A 139 20.96 20.81 15.22
C VAL A 139 21.77 22.11 15.30
N ALA A 140 22.89 22.11 16.03
CA ALA A 140 23.77 23.27 16.12
C ALA A 140 24.39 23.64 14.76
N TYR A 141 24.77 22.65 13.96
CA TYR A 141 25.27 22.84 12.60
C TYR A 141 24.19 23.40 11.67
N LEU A 142 23.00 22.77 11.66
CA LEU A 142 21.86 23.23 10.84
C LEU A 142 21.43 24.66 11.16
N LYS A 143 21.48 25.09 12.43
CA LYS A 143 21.18 26.48 12.79
C LYS A 143 22.18 27.50 12.22
N LYS A 144 23.42 27.07 11.92
CA LYS A 144 24.47 27.93 11.38
C LYS A 144 24.50 27.95 9.84
N THR A 145 24.18 26.82 9.21
CA THR A 145 24.40 26.60 7.77
C THR A 145 23.18 26.02 7.04
N GLY A 146 21.99 26.11 7.64
CA GLY A 146 20.78 25.38 7.24
C GLY A 146 20.36 25.56 5.78
N ASP A 147 20.60 26.73 5.19
CA ASP A 147 20.19 27.03 3.81
C ASP A 147 21.02 26.31 2.74
N GLN A 148 22.17 25.72 3.12
CA GLN A 148 23.09 25.03 2.20
C GLN A 148 22.95 23.50 2.23
N LEU A 149 22.03 22.96 3.03
CA LEU A 149 21.88 21.51 3.22
C LEU A 149 20.58 21.00 2.61
N CYS A 150 20.69 20.02 1.72
CA CYS A 150 19.53 19.31 1.18
C CYS A 150 19.14 18.14 2.10
N LEU A 151 17.94 18.20 2.67
CA LEU A 151 17.32 17.03 3.28
C LEU A 151 16.78 16.12 2.17
N ARG A 152 17.49 15.01 1.92
CA ARG A 152 17.00 14.00 1.00
C ARG A 152 15.74 13.35 1.60
N ARG A 153 14.60 13.67 1.00
CA ARG A 153 13.34 12.98 1.29
C ARG A 153 13.21 11.74 0.43
N HIS A 154 12.66 10.70 1.01
CA HIS A 154 12.18 9.54 0.27
C HIS A 154 10.92 9.95 -0.52
N ARG A 155 11.10 10.60 -1.67
CA ARG A 155 10.01 11.14 -2.49
C ARG A 155 9.86 10.29 -3.75
N ALA A 156 8.65 9.76 -3.98
CA ALA A 156 8.28 9.02 -5.20
C ALA A 156 8.00 9.93 -6.42
N ASP A 157 8.49 11.17 -6.39
CA ASP A 157 8.37 12.18 -7.44
C ASP A 157 9.79 12.62 -7.84
N GLN A 158 10.13 12.35 -9.11
CA GLN A 158 11.41 12.67 -9.76
C GLN A 158 11.44 14.11 -10.30
N SER A 159 10.84 15.09 -9.64
CA SER A 159 11.10 16.50 -9.95
C SER A 159 12.60 16.78 -9.80
N PRO A 160 13.23 17.51 -10.74
CA PRO A 160 14.68 17.67 -10.78
C PRO A 160 15.18 18.17 -9.43
N ASP A 161 16.27 17.56 -8.97
CA ASP A 161 17.10 18.10 -7.90
C ASP A 161 17.31 19.58 -8.23
N HIS A 162 17.11 20.47 -7.26
CA HIS A 162 17.51 21.85 -7.42
C HIS A 162 19.04 21.84 -7.55
N GLY A 163 19.50 21.66 -8.78
CA GLY A 163 20.86 21.91 -9.17
C GLY A 163 21.22 23.33 -8.80
N ASP A 164 22.42 23.47 -8.28
CA ASP A 164 23.20 24.70 -8.30
C ASP A 164 22.58 25.89 -7.56
N VAL A 165 22.70 25.86 -6.24
CA VAL A 165 23.04 27.10 -5.53
C VAL A 165 24.50 27.41 -5.86
N GLN A 166 24.73 27.95 -7.06
CA GLN A 166 25.97 28.66 -7.36
C GLN A 166 25.96 29.97 -6.57
N ALA A 167 27.07 30.19 -5.87
CA ALA A 167 27.46 31.48 -5.31
C ALA A 167 27.68 32.53 -6.41
#